data_AF-A0A814JWR7-F1
#
_entry.id   AF-A0A814JWR7-F1
#
_cell.length_a   1.000
_cell.length_b   1.000
_cell.length_c   1.000
_cell.angle_alpha   90.00
_cell.angle_beta   90.00
_cell.angle_gamma   90.00
#
_symmetry.space_group_name_H-M   'P 1'
#
loop_
_entity.id
_entity.type
_entity.pdbx_description
1 polymer ?
#
loop_
_entity_poly.entity_id
_entity_poly.type
_entity_poly.pdbx_seq_one_letter_code
_entity_poly.pdbx_strand_id
1 'polypeptide(L)'
;MPKGYEFSQEVKQLMFHIINFVESEKNGPVIPLYNVDDRLVKMLDISKRSIVRLKHELHQLTQKEMNEQQQQQQQQEMKENDEVDANVRDLGSHIISLPMSRHRESSTSATPAKILCRRHTVSAASSSSHIDLPISQALPPEKKGNRFIPLLKQPELLQPVCTNCPPKEYMSDCIAKKYVVEIIRLPKLHCSLNPIELSWNNIKQFVRDQNTTFRQNDVKQSIKQFMMAMDDKLASSYFHHVYKVEEMYRTADEIMEEEIEPHIQSESEETDSDDDEENVE
;
A
#
# COMPACT_ATOMS: atom_id res chain seq x y z
N MET A 1 3.16 24.58 -26.37
CA MET A 1 4.07 23.93 -27.32
C MET A 1 5.49 24.36 -27.00
N PRO A 2 6.45 23.42 -26.91
CA PRO A 2 7.87 23.77 -26.96
C PRO A 2 8.13 24.54 -28.26
N LYS A 3 8.79 25.69 -28.18
CA LYS A 3 9.06 26.52 -29.37
C LYS A 3 10.06 25.79 -30.27
N GLY A 4 9.72 25.57 -31.54
CA GLY A 4 10.66 25.10 -32.57
C GLY A 4 10.53 23.65 -33.03
N TYR A 5 9.52 22.88 -32.57
CA TYR A 5 9.28 21.51 -33.06
C TYR A 5 8.06 21.46 -33.98
N GLU A 6 8.24 20.97 -35.22
CA GLU A 6 7.14 20.60 -36.11
C GLU A 6 6.90 19.09 -36.04
N PHE A 7 5.70 18.69 -35.62
CA PHE A 7 5.29 17.28 -35.69
C PHE A 7 5.00 16.86 -37.13
N SER A 8 5.25 15.58 -37.44
CA SER A 8 4.87 14.98 -38.71
C SER A 8 3.34 15.03 -38.91
N GLN A 9 2.89 14.91 -40.16
CA GLN A 9 1.47 15.01 -40.50
C GLN A 9 0.66 13.89 -39.84
N GLU A 10 1.23 12.70 -39.73
CA GLU A 10 0.61 11.52 -39.11
C GLU A 10 0.39 11.75 -37.60
N VAL A 11 1.38 12.33 -36.93
CA VAL A 11 1.29 12.67 -35.50
C VAL A 11 0.22 13.75 -35.28
N LYS A 12 0.16 14.76 -36.15
CA LYS A 12 -0.89 15.79 -36.10
C LYS A 12 -2.28 15.18 -36.29
N GLN A 13 -2.45 14.26 -37.23
CA GLN A 13 -3.73 13.56 -37.42
C GLN A 13 -4.11 12.77 -36.17
N LEU A 14 -3.19 12.03 -35.56
CA LEU A 14 -3.46 11.30 -34.33
C LEU A 14 -3.90 12.25 -33.19
N MET A 15 -3.19 13.36 -33.00
CA MET A 15 -3.55 14.38 -32.01
C MET A 15 -4.96 14.94 -32.25
N PHE A 16 -5.35 15.17 -33.51
CA PHE A 16 -6.69 15.63 -33.84
C PHE A 16 -7.77 14.59 -33.52
N HIS A 17 -7.54 13.29 -33.75
CA HIS A 17 -8.48 12.24 -33.35
C HIS A 17 -8.68 12.21 -31.83
N ILE A 18 -7.59 12.33 -31.06
CA ILE A 18 -7.63 12.38 -29.60
C ILE A 18 -8.45 13.59 -29.13
N ILE A 19 -8.16 14.78 -29.68
CA ILE A 19 -8.88 16.01 -29.33
C ILE A 19 -10.37 15.85 -29.63
N ASN A 20 -10.74 15.44 -30.85
CA ASN A 20 -12.13 15.26 -31.24
C ASN A 20 -12.87 14.26 -30.35
N PHE A 21 -12.22 13.15 -29.98
CA PHE A 21 -12.79 12.16 -29.07
C PHE A 21 -13.06 12.77 -27.69
N VAL A 22 -12.07 13.46 -27.10
CA VAL A 22 -12.24 14.11 -25.78
C VAL A 22 -13.31 15.20 -25.82
N GLU A 23 -13.38 15.98 -26.90
CA GLU A 23 -14.41 17.00 -27.05
C GLU A 23 -15.82 16.41 -27.22
N SER A 24 -15.94 15.25 -27.86
CA SER A 24 -17.22 14.54 -28.00
C SER A 24 -17.80 14.06 -26.66
N GLU A 25 -16.95 13.87 -25.65
CA GLU A 25 -17.35 13.43 -24.31
C GLU A 25 -17.60 14.58 -23.32
N LYS A 26 -17.64 15.85 -23.77
CA LYS A 26 -17.94 17.02 -22.91
C LYS A 26 -19.25 16.89 -22.11
N ASN A 27 -20.23 16.18 -22.66
CA ASN A 27 -21.53 15.95 -22.02
C ASN A 27 -21.63 14.59 -21.30
N GLY A 28 -20.49 13.92 -21.10
CA GLY A 28 -20.40 12.60 -20.49
C GLY A 28 -19.77 11.55 -21.42
N PRO A 29 -19.24 10.45 -20.85
CA PRO A 29 -18.57 9.42 -21.63
C PRO A 29 -19.55 8.66 -22.51
N VAL A 30 -19.37 8.72 -23.83
CA VAL A 30 -20.16 7.95 -24.81
C VAL A 30 -19.81 6.47 -24.70
N ILE A 31 -18.54 6.17 -24.40
CA ILE A 31 -18.05 4.82 -24.12
C ILE A 31 -17.71 4.74 -22.64
N PRO A 32 -18.25 3.78 -21.87
CA PRO A 32 -17.97 3.67 -20.45
C PRO A 32 -16.47 3.61 -20.15
N LEU A 33 -16.03 4.30 -19.09
CA LEU A 33 -14.60 4.46 -18.75
C LEU A 33 -13.86 3.13 -18.54
N TYR A 34 -14.56 2.10 -18.04
CA TYR A 34 -13.99 0.78 -17.81
C TYR A 34 -13.69 0.01 -19.10
N ASN A 35 -14.28 0.42 -20.23
CA ASN A 35 -14.08 -0.24 -21.52
C ASN A 35 -12.90 0.38 -22.27
N VAL A 36 -11.70 0.17 -21.74
CA VAL A 36 -10.46 0.82 -22.19
C VAL A 36 -10.14 0.52 -23.66
N ASP A 37 -10.34 -0.71 -24.11
CA ASP A 37 -10.01 -1.11 -25.49
C ASP A 37 -10.88 -0.40 -26.52
N ASP A 38 -12.20 -0.36 -26.31
CA ASP A 38 -13.13 0.31 -27.23
C ASP A 38 -12.92 1.84 -27.22
N ARG A 39 -12.53 2.41 -26.07
CA ARG A 39 -12.12 3.81 -25.96
C ARG A 39 -10.86 4.08 -26.78
N LEU A 40 -9.84 3.24 -26.67
CA LEU A 40 -8.59 3.39 -27.43
C LEU A 40 -8.82 3.25 -28.94
N VAL A 41 -9.69 2.31 -29.37
CA VAL A 41 -10.09 2.18 -30.78
C VAL A 41 -10.67 3.48 -31.30
N LYS A 42 -11.58 4.11 -30.54
CA LYS A 42 -12.23 5.35 -30.97
C LYS A 42 -11.36 6.60 -30.83
N MET A 43 -10.47 6.63 -29.84
CA MET A 43 -9.58 7.76 -29.61
C MET A 43 -8.44 7.82 -30.64
N LEU A 44 -7.90 6.66 -31.02
CA LEU A 44 -6.72 6.56 -31.88
C LEU A 44 -7.09 6.21 -33.34
N ASP A 45 -8.36 5.86 -33.60
CA ASP A 45 -8.89 5.40 -34.89
C ASP A 45 -8.10 4.24 -35.52
N ILE A 46 -7.71 3.28 -34.67
CA ILE A 46 -6.94 2.09 -35.07
C ILE A 46 -7.68 0.80 -34.72
N SER A 47 -7.33 -0.27 -35.42
CA SER A 47 -7.94 -1.58 -35.19
C SER A 47 -7.65 -2.11 -33.78
N LYS A 48 -8.59 -2.89 -33.21
CA LYS A 48 -8.39 -3.61 -31.94
C LYS A 48 -7.11 -4.44 -31.95
N ARG A 49 -6.79 -5.09 -33.07
CA ARG A 49 -5.57 -5.88 -33.24
C ARG A 49 -4.31 -5.02 -33.10
N SER A 50 -4.32 -3.82 -33.67
CA SER A 50 -3.20 -2.87 -33.56
C SER A 50 -2.99 -2.43 -32.11
N ILE A 51 -4.08 -2.19 -31.36
CA ILE A 51 -4.00 -1.81 -29.94
C ILE A 51 -3.37 -2.91 -29.10
N VAL A 52 -3.78 -4.17 -29.30
CA VAL A 52 -3.18 -5.31 -28.59
C VAL A 52 -1.68 -5.38 -28.87
N ARG A 53 -1.28 -5.20 -30.14
CA ARG A 53 0.15 -5.19 -30.52
C ARG A 53 0.91 -4.05 -29.85
N LEU A 54 0.37 -2.83 -29.89
CA LEU A 54 0.99 -1.66 -29.26
C LEU A 54 1.09 -1.80 -27.73
N LYS A 55 0.08 -2.39 -27.08
CA LYS A 55 0.14 -2.69 -25.65
C LYS A 55 1.28 -3.66 -25.32
N HIS A 56 1.49 -4.66 -26.17
CA HIS A 56 2.57 -5.60 -26.02
C HIS A 56 3.94 -4.93 -26.23
N GLU A 57 4.09 -4.14 -27.30
CA GLU A 57 5.30 -3.35 -27.58
C GLU A 57 5.62 -2.39 -26.42
N LEU A 58 4.63 -1.69 -25.88
CA LEU A 58 4.77 -0.80 -24.73
C LEU A 58 5.28 -1.55 -23.49
N HIS A 59 4.73 -2.75 -23.22
CA HIS A 59 5.15 -3.56 -22.10
C HIS A 59 6.60 -4.02 -22.22
N GLN A 60 7.02 -4.43 -23.42
CA GLN A 60 8.41 -4.82 -23.69
C GLN A 60 9.38 -3.66 -23.48
N LEU A 61 9.05 -2.46 -23.99
CA LEU A 61 9.88 -1.28 -23.80
C LEU A 61 10.02 -0.91 -22.32
N THR A 62 8.91 -0.96 -21.58
CA THR A 62 8.92 -0.69 -20.13
C THR A 62 9.81 -1.67 -19.38
N GLN A 63 9.72 -2.97 -19.69
CA GLN A 63 10.59 -3.99 -19.09
C GLN A 63 12.06 -3.76 -19.44
N LYS A 64 12.34 -3.40 -20.69
CA LYS A 64 13.70 -3.12 -21.15
C LYS A 64 14.29 -1.91 -20.40
N GLU A 65 13.52 -0.83 -20.25
CA GLU A 65 13.92 0.35 -19.49
C GLU A 65 14.21 0.03 -18.02
N MET A 66 13.35 -0.78 -17.36
CA MET A 66 13.60 -1.22 -15.98
C MET A 66 14.89 -2.04 -15.85
N ASN A 67 15.14 -2.96 -16.78
CA ASN A 67 16.34 -3.79 -16.77
C ASN A 67 17.60 -2.95 -17.03
N GLU A 68 17.54 -2.00 -17.97
CA GLU A 68 18.64 -1.07 -18.24
C GLU A 68 18.95 -0.18 -17.03
N GLN A 69 17.92 0.29 -16.30
CA GLN A 69 18.10 1.06 -15.07
C GLN A 69 18.71 0.21 -13.94
N GLN A 70 18.26 -1.03 -13.76
CA GLN A 70 18.84 -1.95 -12.77
C GLN A 70 20.31 -2.25 -13.07
N GLN A 71 20.66 -2.50 -14.34
CA GLN A 71 22.06 -2.71 -14.73
C GLN A 71 22.93 -1.48 -14.50
N GLN A 72 22.39 -0.28 -14.73
CA GLN A 72 23.11 0.96 -14.44
C GLN A 72 23.34 1.16 -12.94
N GLN A 73 22.34 0.85 -12.11
CA GLN A 73 22.48 0.89 -10.65
C GLN A 73 23.52 -0.11 -10.15
N GLN A 74 23.46 -1.37 -10.59
CA GLN A 74 24.45 -2.38 -10.21
C GLN A 74 25.87 -2.01 -10.66
N GLN A 75 26.04 -1.44 -11.86
CA GLN A 75 27.34 -0.95 -12.33
C GLN A 75 27.84 0.26 -11.56
N GLN A 76 26.94 1.10 -11.04
CA GLN A 76 27.28 2.25 -10.23
C GLN A 76 27.70 1.81 -8.81
N GLU A 77 26.99 0.86 -8.22
CA GLU A 77 27.33 0.24 -6.94
C GLU A 77 28.66 -0.52 -6.99
N MET A 78 28.93 -1.29 -8.05
CA MET A 78 30.24 -1.94 -8.22
C MET A 78 31.38 -0.93 -8.34
N LYS A 79 31.19 0.18 -9.08
CA LYS A 79 32.21 1.23 -9.19
C LYS A 79 32.44 1.97 -7.86
N GLU A 80 31.39 2.20 -7.09
CA GLU A 80 31.49 2.83 -5.77
C GLU A 80 32.23 1.91 -4.78
N ASN A 81 31.97 0.60 -4.83
CA ASN A 81 32.69 -0.38 -4.02
C ASN A 81 34.17 -0.53 -4.44
N ASP A 82 34.46 -0.56 -5.75
CA ASP A 82 35.84 -0.61 -6.27
C ASP A 82 36.64 0.66 -5.90
N GLU A 83 35.99 1.83 -5.85
CA GLU A 83 36.60 3.10 -5.43
C GLU A 83 36.90 3.13 -3.92
N VAL A 84 36.03 2.55 -3.10
CA VAL A 84 36.26 2.37 -1.66
C VAL A 84 37.45 1.42 -1.41
N ASP A 85 37.53 0.30 -2.13
CA ASP A 85 38.64 -0.66 -2.01
C ASP A 85 39.99 -0.08 -2.47
N ALA A 86 39.98 0.77 -3.50
CA ALA A 86 41.17 1.49 -3.94
C ALA A 86 41.67 2.50 -2.87
N ASN A 87 40.76 3.21 -2.21
CA ASN A 87 41.09 4.14 -1.12
C ASN A 87 41.58 3.42 0.15
N VAL A 88 41.05 2.23 0.46
CA VAL A 88 41.53 1.41 1.58
C VAL A 88 42.96 0.90 1.34
N ARG A 89 43.31 0.56 0.09
CA ARG A 89 44.67 0.13 -0.27
C ARG A 89 45.70 1.25 -0.23
N ASP A 90 45.32 2.50 -0.50
CA ASP A 90 46.23 3.67 -0.43
C ASP A 90 46.62 4.01 1.02
N LEU A 91 45.68 3.89 1.96
CA LEU A 91 45.92 4.07 3.41
C LEU A 91 46.74 2.93 4.05
N GLY A 92 46.76 1.75 3.43
CA GLY A 92 47.54 0.59 3.89
C GLY A 92 49.05 0.70 3.66
N SER A 93 49.52 1.73 2.95
CA SER A 93 50.94 1.91 2.59
C SER A 93 51.77 2.69 3.64
N HIS A 94 51.18 3.07 4.79
CA HIS A 94 51.82 3.96 5.78
C HIS A 94 51.83 3.49 7.23
N ILE A 95 51.85 2.18 7.50
CA ILE A 95 52.17 1.67 8.85
C ILE A 95 53.34 0.68 8.77
N ILE A 96 54.55 1.23 8.93
CA ILE A 96 55.76 0.46 9.25
C ILE A 96 55.76 0.18 10.75
N SER A 97 55.73 -1.12 11.07
CA SER A 97 56.42 -1.86 12.15
C SER A 97 56.75 -1.16 13.47
N LEU A 98 56.37 -1.78 14.61
CA LEU A 98 57.20 -2.10 15.81
C LEU A 98 56.34 -2.71 16.97
N PRO A 99 56.91 -3.38 17.99
CA PRO A 99 56.68 -4.80 18.22
C PRO A 99 55.94 -5.18 19.54
N MET A 100 55.51 -6.45 19.56
CA MET A 100 55.23 -7.33 20.70
C MET A 100 55.76 -6.90 22.09
N SER A 101 54.87 -6.83 23.08
CA SER A 101 55.17 -7.21 24.46
C SER A 101 53.94 -7.74 25.20
N ARG A 102 54.13 -8.92 25.80
CA ARG A 102 53.19 -9.64 26.67
C ARG A 102 52.93 -8.83 27.94
N HIS A 103 51.69 -8.80 28.43
CA HIS A 103 51.42 -9.19 29.80
C HIS A 103 49.96 -9.63 30.01
N ARG A 104 49.88 -10.70 30.79
CA ARG A 104 48.74 -11.46 31.29
C ARG A 104 48.14 -10.72 32.49
N GLU A 105 46.82 -10.61 32.57
CA GLU A 105 46.07 -10.66 33.83
C GLU A 105 44.57 -10.85 33.59
N SER A 106 43.95 -11.56 34.52
CA SER A 106 42.67 -12.25 34.41
C SER A 106 41.62 -11.66 35.35
N SER A 107 40.35 -11.94 34.99
CA SER A 107 39.14 -12.03 35.83
C SER A 107 38.44 -10.73 36.25
N THR A 108 37.17 -10.56 35.86
CA THR A 108 36.00 -10.87 36.73
C THR A 108 34.67 -10.66 35.99
N SER A 109 33.66 -11.34 36.50
CA SER A 109 32.29 -11.56 36.00
C SER A 109 31.36 -10.35 36.06
N ALA A 110 30.42 -10.25 35.11
CA ALA A 110 29.04 -9.82 35.39
C ALA A 110 28.07 -10.14 34.23
N THR A 111 26.89 -10.61 34.61
CA THR A 111 25.72 -11.10 33.85
C THR A 111 24.97 -10.02 33.03
N PRO A 112 24.14 -10.40 32.04
CA PRO A 112 23.53 -9.47 31.11
C PRO A 112 22.22 -8.85 31.65
N ALA A 113 22.09 -7.54 31.50
CA ALA A 113 20.87 -6.80 31.83
C ALA A 113 19.82 -6.97 30.72
N LYS A 114 18.69 -7.58 31.09
CA LYS A 114 17.44 -7.60 30.32
C LYS A 114 16.84 -6.20 30.31
N ILE A 115 16.61 -5.62 29.12
CA ILE A 115 15.78 -4.42 28.99
C ILE A 115 14.32 -4.85 28.84
N LEU A 116 13.55 -4.43 29.84
CA LEU A 116 12.15 -4.73 30.10
C LEU A 116 11.24 -3.91 29.18
N CYS A 117 10.44 -4.58 28.36
CA CYS A 117 9.32 -3.99 27.63
C CYS A 117 8.22 -3.57 28.62
N ARG A 118 7.84 -2.29 28.60
CA ARG A 118 6.87 -1.72 29.55
C ARG A 118 5.45 -1.88 29.01
N ARG A 119 4.71 -2.85 29.57
CA ARG A 119 3.25 -2.95 29.48
C ARG A 119 2.60 -1.68 30.06
N HIS A 120 1.69 -1.06 29.31
CA HIS A 120 0.67 -0.19 29.90
C HIS A 120 -0.66 -0.95 29.98
N THR A 121 -1.04 -1.29 31.20
CA THR A 121 -2.41 -1.65 31.57
C THR A 121 -3.22 -0.36 31.70
N VAL A 122 -4.41 -0.33 31.10
CA VAL A 122 -5.38 0.76 31.28
C VAL A 122 -6.27 0.39 32.47
N SER A 123 -6.24 1.20 33.53
CA SER A 123 -7.18 1.12 34.64
C SER A 123 -7.97 2.42 34.71
N ALA A 124 -9.29 2.27 34.79
CA ALA A 124 -10.26 3.35 34.80
C ALA A 124 -10.26 4.12 36.12
N ALA A 125 -10.37 5.45 36.05
CA ALA A 125 -11.07 6.26 37.06
C ALA A 125 -11.46 7.63 36.48
N SER A 126 -12.74 7.94 36.59
CA SER A 126 -13.36 9.23 36.29
C SER A 126 -13.04 10.28 37.35
N SER A 127 -12.72 11.52 36.97
CA SER A 127 -13.18 12.72 37.69
C SER A 127 -12.79 14.02 36.97
N SER A 128 -13.78 14.91 36.91
CA SER A 128 -13.80 16.28 36.39
C SER A 128 -12.87 17.25 37.13
N SER A 129 -12.14 18.11 36.40
CA SER A 129 -12.04 19.57 36.66
C SER A 129 -11.12 20.28 35.66
N HIS A 130 -11.72 21.13 34.82
CA HIS A 130 -11.36 22.50 34.43
C HIS A 130 -9.94 23.06 34.71
N ILE A 131 -9.39 23.78 33.69
CA ILE A 131 -8.34 24.85 33.73
C ILE A 131 -6.88 24.30 33.74
N ASP A 132 -5.89 24.61 32.88
CA ASP A 132 -5.58 25.71 31.94
C ASP A 132 -4.65 25.21 30.81
N LEU A 133 -4.80 25.76 29.59
CA LEU A 133 -3.86 25.61 28.47
C LEU A 133 -2.73 26.66 28.58
N PRO A 134 -1.43 26.31 28.46
CA PRO A 134 -0.42 27.32 28.23
C PRO A 134 -0.33 27.66 26.74
N ILE A 135 -0.46 28.96 26.53
CA ILE A 135 -0.38 29.73 25.29
C ILE A 135 0.92 29.46 24.53
N SER A 136 0.76 29.14 23.24
CA SER A 136 1.50 29.63 22.08
C SER A 136 2.97 30.06 22.31
N GLN A 137 3.89 29.20 21.93
CA GLN A 137 5.17 29.65 21.37
C GLN A 137 5.12 29.46 19.86
N ALA A 138 4.77 30.54 19.17
CA ALA A 138 4.89 30.68 17.74
C ALA A 138 6.38 30.55 17.33
N LEU A 139 6.68 29.59 16.47
CA LEU A 139 7.96 29.54 15.76
C LEU A 139 7.97 30.61 14.65
N PRO A 140 9.10 31.31 14.43
CA PRO A 140 9.18 32.45 13.54
C PRO A 140 9.09 32.03 12.06
N PRO A 141 8.63 32.93 11.17
CA PRO A 141 8.46 32.60 9.77
C PRO A 141 9.73 32.94 9.00
N GLU A 142 10.63 31.99 8.68
CA GLU A 142 11.58 32.20 7.59
C GLU A 142 11.95 30.94 6.78
N LYS A 143 11.55 31.01 5.51
CA LYS A 143 12.30 30.73 4.27
C LYS A 143 12.61 29.28 3.86
N LYS A 144 12.00 28.97 2.71
CA LYS A 144 12.33 27.98 1.67
C LYS A 144 13.80 27.51 1.69
N GLY A 145 13.93 26.21 1.90
CA GLY A 145 15.12 25.43 1.58
C GLY A 145 14.77 23.97 1.77
N ASN A 146 14.41 23.29 0.67
CA ASN A 146 14.20 21.84 0.68
C ASN A 146 15.52 21.16 1.04
N ARG A 147 15.74 20.91 2.33
CA ARG A 147 16.71 19.92 2.77
C ARG A 147 16.04 18.57 2.57
N PHE A 148 16.46 17.86 1.52
CA PHE A 148 16.11 16.45 1.34
C PHE A 148 16.49 15.71 2.62
N ILE A 149 15.48 15.14 3.28
CA ILE A 149 15.65 14.31 4.46
C ILE A 149 16.06 12.92 3.94
N PRO A 150 17.14 12.31 4.48
CA PRO A 150 17.53 10.94 4.13
C PRO A 150 16.34 9.98 4.23
N LEU A 151 16.25 9.01 3.31
CA LEU A 151 15.12 8.09 3.10
C LEU A 151 14.44 7.68 4.43
N LEU A 152 13.33 8.34 4.75
CA LEU A 152 12.40 7.90 5.78
C LEU A 152 11.51 6.81 5.19
N LYS A 153 11.30 5.72 5.92
CA LYS A 153 10.45 4.61 5.46
C LYS A 153 8.98 5.07 5.45
N GLN A 154 8.16 4.53 4.54
CA GLN A 154 6.73 4.85 4.35
C GLN A 154 5.91 5.09 5.65
N PRO A 155 6.05 4.32 6.75
CA PRO A 155 5.31 4.58 8.00
C PRO A 155 5.69 5.90 8.70
N GLU A 156 6.94 6.34 8.60
CA GLU A 156 7.45 7.55 9.27
C GLU A 156 6.97 8.84 8.59
N LEU A 157 6.65 8.76 7.30
CA LEU A 157 6.02 9.84 6.54
C LEU A 157 4.50 9.91 6.76
N LEU A 158 3.84 8.78 7.00
CA LEU A 158 2.39 8.70 7.20
C LEU A 158 1.94 9.31 8.54
N GLN A 159 2.73 9.11 9.62
CA GLN A 159 2.41 9.66 10.93
C GLN A 159 2.18 11.18 10.92
N PRO A 160 3.13 12.04 10.51
CA PRO A 160 2.95 13.49 10.54
C PRO A 160 1.90 14.02 9.55
N VAL A 161 1.66 13.31 8.44
CA VAL A 161 0.59 13.66 7.48
C VAL A 161 -0.79 13.37 8.06
N CYS A 162 -0.96 12.27 8.80
CA CYS A 162 -2.20 11.94 9.49
C CYS A 162 -2.51 12.89 10.65
N THR A 163 -1.50 13.35 11.41
CA THR A 163 -1.69 14.27 12.55
C THR A 163 -2.09 15.69 12.14
N ASN A 164 -1.68 16.14 10.94
CA ASN A 164 -1.97 17.47 10.42
C ASN A 164 -3.18 17.54 9.49
N CYS A 165 -3.84 16.41 9.21
CA CYS A 165 -5.09 16.42 8.47
C CYS A 165 -6.25 16.78 9.42
N PRO A 166 -7.01 17.88 9.18
CA PRO A 166 -8.22 18.12 9.95
C PRO A 166 -9.17 16.93 9.79
N PRO A 167 -9.86 16.50 10.87
CA PRO A 167 -10.77 15.37 10.80
C PRO A 167 -11.83 15.67 9.74
N LYS A 168 -11.91 14.80 8.73
CA LYS A 168 -12.89 14.93 7.65
C LYS A 168 -14.27 14.69 8.26
N GLU A 169 -15.04 15.75 8.46
CA GLU A 169 -16.43 15.63 8.89
C GLU A 169 -17.32 15.42 7.65
N TYR A 170 -18.03 14.29 7.61
CA TYR A 170 -18.93 13.99 6.51
C TYR A 170 -20.35 14.43 6.89
N MET A 171 -21.09 14.98 5.91
CA MET A 171 -22.49 15.36 6.12
C MET A 171 -23.35 14.20 6.63
N SER A 172 -23.02 12.96 6.25
CA SER A 172 -23.63 11.74 6.79
C SER A 172 -23.46 11.61 8.30
N ASP A 173 -22.28 11.95 8.83
CA ASP A 173 -21.96 11.85 10.25
C ASP A 173 -22.78 12.89 11.04
N CYS A 174 -22.96 14.09 10.51
CA CYS A 174 -23.81 15.13 11.10
C CYS A 174 -25.28 14.68 11.20
N ILE A 175 -25.79 14.04 10.15
CA ILE A 175 -27.17 13.52 10.12
C ILE A 175 -27.31 12.36 11.11
N ALA A 176 -26.38 11.39 11.13
CA ALA A 176 -26.44 10.25 12.01
C ALA A 176 -26.34 10.64 13.50
N LYS A 177 -25.48 11.62 13.84
CA LYS A 177 -25.39 12.21 15.19
C LYS A 177 -26.75 12.74 15.67
N LYS A 178 -27.54 13.35 14.78
CA LYS A 178 -28.90 13.85 15.12
C LYS A 178 -29.86 12.73 15.54
N TYR A 179 -29.68 11.52 15.01
CA TYR A 179 -30.53 10.37 15.29
C TYR A 179 -29.91 9.38 16.29
N VAL A 180 -28.77 9.72 16.92
CA VAL A 180 -28.03 8.83 17.82
C VAL A 180 -27.68 7.50 17.14
N VAL A 181 -27.34 7.55 15.85
CA VAL A 181 -26.93 6.40 15.06
C VAL A 181 -25.42 6.40 14.92
N GLU A 182 -24.79 5.28 15.26
CA GLU A 182 -23.37 5.05 15.01
C GLU A 182 -23.15 4.61 13.56
N ILE A 183 -22.19 5.24 12.87
CA ILE A 183 -21.81 4.87 11.50
C ILE A 183 -20.59 3.96 11.56
N ILE A 184 -20.79 2.72 11.10
CA ILE A 184 -19.70 1.77 10.85
C ILE A 184 -19.16 2.03 9.44
N ARG A 185 -17.85 2.27 9.32
CA ARG A 185 -17.17 2.47 8.03
C ARG A 185 -16.44 1.21 7.62
N LEU A 186 -16.79 0.70 6.45
CA LEU A 186 -16.14 -0.46 5.88
C LEU A 186 -14.83 -0.09 5.17
N PRO A 187 -13.80 -0.95 5.26
CA PRO A 187 -12.60 -0.83 4.43
C PRO A 187 -12.95 -0.81 2.94
N LYS A 188 -12.21 -0.02 2.15
CA LYS A 188 -12.42 0.05 0.70
C LYS A 188 -12.11 -1.29 0.05
N LEU A 189 -12.92 -1.71 -0.92
CA LEU A 189 -12.75 -2.96 -1.69
C LEU A 189 -12.98 -4.27 -0.90
N HIS A 190 -13.42 -4.21 0.36
CA HIS A 190 -13.76 -5.40 1.16
C HIS A 190 -15.28 -5.64 1.22
N CYS A 191 -15.88 -5.96 0.08
CA CYS A 191 -17.33 -6.25 0.01
C CYS A 191 -17.72 -7.49 0.83
N SER A 192 -16.78 -8.38 1.12
CA SER A 192 -16.95 -9.56 2.00
C SER A 192 -17.32 -9.19 3.45
N LEU A 193 -16.96 -7.99 3.90
CA LEU A 193 -17.31 -7.45 5.22
C LEU A 193 -18.68 -6.75 5.25
N ASN A 194 -19.38 -6.71 4.12
CA ASN A 194 -20.69 -6.06 4.03
C ASN A 194 -21.83 -7.09 4.05
N PRO A 195 -22.61 -7.20 5.14
CA PRO A 195 -23.65 -8.22 5.25
C PRO A 195 -24.77 -8.06 4.21
N ILE A 196 -24.98 -6.85 3.65
CA ILE A 196 -25.99 -6.65 2.61
C ILE A 196 -25.65 -7.37 1.30
N GLU A 197 -24.36 -7.61 1.01
CA GLU A 197 -23.94 -8.34 -0.19
C GLU A 197 -24.37 -9.81 -0.12
N LEU A 198 -24.34 -10.40 1.08
CA LEU A 198 -24.87 -11.74 1.34
C LEU A 198 -26.39 -11.78 1.15
N SER A 199 -27.10 -10.76 1.64
CA SER A 199 -28.53 -10.63 1.38
C SER A 199 -28.82 -10.51 -0.12
N TRP A 200 -28.02 -9.73 -0.86
CA TRP A 200 -28.19 -9.59 -2.31
C TRP A 200 -27.96 -10.89 -3.06
N ASN A 201 -26.97 -11.67 -2.66
CA ASN A 201 -26.73 -12.98 -3.26
C ASN A 201 -27.95 -13.91 -3.09
N ASN A 202 -28.53 -13.95 -1.89
CA ASN A 202 -29.73 -14.76 -1.61
C ASN A 202 -30.97 -14.25 -2.36
N ILE A 203 -31.18 -12.94 -2.42
CA ILE A 203 -32.28 -12.35 -3.20
C ILE A 203 -32.14 -12.73 -4.68
N LYS A 204 -30.93 -12.61 -5.24
CA LYS A 204 -30.67 -12.96 -6.64
C LYS A 204 -30.93 -14.44 -6.91
N GLN A 205 -30.52 -15.32 -6.00
CA GLN A 205 -30.78 -16.75 -6.11
C GLN A 205 -32.27 -17.06 -6.04
N PHE A 206 -32.98 -16.49 -5.06
CA PHE A 206 -34.43 -16.66 -4.92
C PHE A 206 -35.20 -16.17 -6.15
N VAL A 207 -34.84 -15.00 -6.67
CA VAL A 207 -35.43 -14.47 -7.91
C VAL A 207 -35.12 -15.39 -9.09
N ARG A 208 -33.88 -15.90 -9.21
CA ARG A 208 -33.51 -16.82 -10.30
C ARG A 208 -34.33 -18.11 -10.25
N ASP A 209 -34.56 -18.66 -9.06
CA ASP A 209 -35.25 -19.94 -8.89
C ASP A 209 -36.75 -19.82 -9.15
N GLN A 210 -37.36 -18.66 -8.84
CA GLN A 210 -38.80 -18.43 -9.03
C GLN A 210 -39.17 -17.78 -10.36
N ASN A 211 -38.26 -17.03 -10.97
CA ASN A 211 -38.56 -16.23 -12.16
C ASN A 211 -38.38 -17.04 -13.45
N THR A 212 -39.48 -17.65 -13.92
CA THR A 212 -39.53 -18.36 -15.20
C THR A 212 -40.02 -17.49 -16.37
N THR A 213 -40.60 -16.32 -16.07
CA THR A 213 -41.30 -15.46 -17.03
C THR A 213 -40.45 -14.28 -17.52
N PHE A 214 -39.32 -13.99 -16.85
CA PHE A 214 -38.37 -12.90 -17.16
C PHE A 214 -38.99 -11.49 -17.21
N ARG A 215 -40.16 -11.29 -16.58
CA ARG A 215 -40.84 -9.99 -16.53
C ARG A 215 -40.44 -9.18 -15.30
N GLN A 216 -40.32 -7.86 -15.47
CA GLN A 216 -39.90 -6.96 -14.39
C GLN A 216 -40.90 -6.92 -13.21
N ASN A 217 -42.19 -7.05 -13.48
CA ASN A 217 -43.22 -7.07 -12.42
C ASN A 217 -43.08 -8.31 -11.52
N ASP A 218 -42.76 -9.45 -12.14
CA ASP A 218 -42.61 -10.72 -11.44
C ASP A 218 -41.36 -10.68 -10.56
N VAL A 219 -40.25 -10.10 -11.05
CA VAL A 219 -39.05 -9.82 -10.24
C VAL A 219 -39.37 -8.94 -9.02
N LYS A 220 -40.13 -7.84 -9.21
CA LYS A 220 -40.51 -6.96 -8.10
C LYS A 220 -41.35 -7.71 -7.06
N GLN A 221 -42.24 -8.59 -7.49
CA GLN A 221 -43.06 -9.38 -6.59
C GLN A 221 -42.23 -10.42 -5.83
N SER A 222 -41.33 -11.13 -6.49
CA SER A 222 -40.42 -12.09 -5.84
C SER A 222 -39.51 -11.43 -4.81
N ILE A 223 -38.98 -10.24 -5.08
CA ILE A 223 -38.16 -9.50 -4.09
C ILE A 223 -39.00 -9.14 -2.86
N LYS A 224 -40.24 -8.67 -3.04
CA LYS A 224 -41.15 -8.38 -1.91
C LYS A 224 -41.47 -9.63 -1.10
N GLN A 225 -41.73 -10.75 -1.77
CA GLN A 225 -41.98 -12.03 -1.11
C GLN A 225 -40.78 -12.49 -0.29
N PHE A 226 -39.57 -12.38 -0.84
CA PHE A 226 -38.34 -12.68 -0.10
C PHE A 226 -38.18 -11.78 1.13
N MET A 227 -38.39 -10.46 0.99
CA MET A 227 -38.31 -9.53 2.12
C MET A 227 -39.34 -9.84 3.22
N MET A 228 -40.54 -10.29 2.85
CA MET A 228 -41.57 -10.69 3.83
C MET A 228 -41.29 -12.06 4.47
N ALA A 229 -40.61 -12.95 3.75
CA ALA A 229 -40.23 -14.28 4.23
C ALA A 229 -38.87 -14.30 4.95
N MET A 230 -38.19 -13.16 5.06
CA MET A 230 -36.91 -13.04 5.73
C MET A 230 -37.07 -13.31 7.23
N ASP A 231 -36.39 -14.35 7.71
CA ASP A 231 -36.37 -14.75 9.11
C ASP A 231 -35.18 -14.11 9.85
N ASP A 232 -35.33 -13.89 11.15
CA ASP A 232 -34.28 -13.34 12.03
C ASP A 232 -33.04 -14.24 12.04
N LYS A 233 -33.24 -15.56 11.94
CA LYS A 233 -32.14 -16.53 11.85
C LYS A 233 -31.30 -16.34 10.59
N LEU A 234 -31.95 -16.06 9.46
CA LEU A 234 -31.28 -15.82 8.20
C LEU A 234 -30.48 -14.51 8.26
N ALA A 235 -31.07 -13.45 8.81
CA ALA A 235 -30.36 -12.20 9.03
C ALA A 235 -29.14 -12.39 9.94
N SER A 236 -29.30 -13.09 11.07
CA SER A 236 -28.21 -13.41 11.99
C SER A 236 -27.07 -14.18 11.31
N SER A 237 -27.40 -15.11 10.41
CA SER A 237 -26.40 -15.87 9.65
C SER A 237 -25.50 -14.98 8.78
N TYR A 238 -26.03 -13.86 8.25
CA TYR A 238 -25.25 -12.92 7.45
C TYR A 238 -24.22 -12.18 8.29
N PHE A 239 -24.63 -11.70 9.47
CA PHE A 239 -23.72 -11.05 10.41
C PHE A 239 -22.67 -12.03 10.94
N HIS A 240 -23.06 -13.28 11.24
CA HIS A 240 -22.12 -14.30 11.68
C HIS A 240 -21.08 -14.64 10.61
N HIS A 241 -21.48 -14.68 9.33
CA HIS A 241 -20.52 -14.85 8.23
C HIS A 241 -19.52 -13.70 8.17
N VAL A 242 -19.99 -12.44 8.28
CA VAL A 242 -19.11 -11.26 8.28
C VAL A 242 -18.12 -11.33 9.44
N TYR A 243 -18.58 -11.67 10.65
CA TYR A 243 -17.72 -11.84 11.82
C TYR A 243 -16.62 -12.89 11.58
N LYS A 244 -16.97 -14.02 10.96
CA LYS A 244 -15.98 -15.05 10.62
C LYS A 244 -14.94 -14.56 9.61
N VAL A 245 -15.37 -13.79 8.60
CA VAL A 245 -14.46 -13.21 7.60
C VAL A 245 -13.55 -12.16 8.24
N GLU A 246 -14.08 -11.35 9.14
CA GLU A 246 -13.30 -10.37 9.91
C GLU A 246 -12.21 -11.06 10.75
N GLU A 247 -12.58 -12.12 11.48
CA GLU A 247 -11.61 -12.89 12.26
C GLU A 247 -10.51 -13.48 11.38
N MET A 248 -10.86 -13.99 10.19
CA MET A 248 -9.87 -14.50 9.23
C MET A 248 -8.89 -13.41 8.77
N TYR A 249 -9.36 -12.19 8.52
CA TYR A 249 -8.46 -11.09 8.15
C TYR A 249 -7.57 -10.70 9.32
N ARG A 250 -8.13 -10.64 10.52
CA ARG A 250 -7.37 -10.32 11.74
C ARG A 250 -6.25 -11.34 11.99
N THR A 251 -6.54 -12.64 11.91
CA THR A 251 -5.52 -13.68 12.06
C THR A 251 -4.46 -13.61 10.97
N ALA A 252 -4.83 -13.28 9.73
CA ALA A 252 -3.86 -13.13 8.64
C ALA A 252 -2.93 -11.93 8.86
N ASP A 253 -3.47 -10.81 9.35
CA ASP A 253 -2.67 -9.63 9.71
C ASP A 253 -1.70 -9.94 10.85
N GLU A 254 -2.16 -10.65 11.89
CA GLU A 254 -1.32 -11.10 13.01
C GLU A 254 -0.14 -11.98 12.53
N ILE A 255 -0.38 -12.91 11.60
CA ILE A 255 0.69 -13.76 11.03
C ILE A 255 1.69 -12.96 10.21
N MET A 256 1.23 -12.00 9.38
CA MET A 256 2.15 -11.16 8.60
C MET A 256 3.05 -10.32 9.50
N GLU A 257 2.53 -9.78 10.60
CA GLU A 257 3.33 -9.03 11.56
C GLU A 257 4.38 -9.92 12.24
N GLU A 258 4.01 -11.15 12.61
CA GLU A 258 4.93 -12.14 13.20
C GLU A 258 6.01 -12.66 12.22
N GLU A 259 5.72 -12.74 10.91
CA GLU A 259 6.68 -13.23 9.90
C GLU A 259 7.65 -12.14 9.39
N ILE A 260 7.28 -10.85 9.54
CA ILE A 260 8.13 -9.71 9.20
C ILE A 260 9.15 -9.40 10.31
N GLU A 261 8.85 -9.70 11.59
CA GLU A 261 9.78 -9.50 12.71
C GLU A 261 11.08 -10.36 12.68
N PRO A 262 11.09 -11.66 12.30
CA PRO A 262 12.32 -12.44 12.30
C PRO A 262 13.29 -12.07 11.17
N HIS A 263 12.84 -11.41 10.08
CA HIS A 263 13.72 -11.10 8.94
C HIS A 263 14.61 -9.86 9.17
N ILE A 264 14.35 -9.05 10.20
CA ILE A 264 15.24 -7.92 10.57
C ILE A 264 16.38 -8.39 11.50
N GLN A 265 16.34 -9.62 12.01
CA GLN A 265 17.29 -10.12 13.01
C GLN A 265 18.22 -11.24 12.53
N SER A 266 18.15 -11.66 11.26
CA SER A 266 18.93 -12.80 10.75
C SER A 266 19.90 -12.48 9.60
N GLU A 267 20.34 -11.22 9.44
CA GLU A 267 21.41 -10.85 8.48
C GLU A 267 22.69 -10.33 9.17
N SER A 268 22.97 -10.81 10.39
CA SER A 268 24.29 -10.65 10.98
C SER A 268 24.66 -11.89 11.78
N GLU A 269 25.21 -12.90 11.10
CA GLU A 269 26.25 -13.83 11.59
C GLU A 269 26.38 -15.00 10.59
N GLU A 270 26.84 -14.70 9.37
CA GLU A 270 27.57 -15.70 8.59
C GLU A 270 29.03 -15.62 9.04
N THR A 271 29.41 -16.44 10.03
CA THR A 271 30.82 -16.77 10.26
C THR A 271 31.05 -18.15 9.69
N ASP A 272 31.52 -18.14 8.45
CA ASP A 272 32.15 -19.25 7.77
C ASP A 272 33.33 -19.75 8.62
N SER A 273 33.27 -21.00 9.04
CA SER A 273 34.32 -21.67 9.79
C SER A 273 34.64 -22.98 9.08
N ASP A 274 35.32 -22.86 7.96
CA ASP A 274 36.17 -23.92 7.41
C ASP A 274 37.33 -24.17 8.39
N ASP A 275 37.40 -25.38 8.93
CA ASP A 275 38.62 -25.91 9.55
C ASP A 275 38.77 -27.37 9.11
N ASP A 276 39.50 -27.55 8.01
CA ASP A 276 40.18 -28.79 7.65
C ASP A 276 41.44 -28.91 8.52
N GLU A 277 41.62 -30.00 9.29
CA GLU A 277 42.91 -30.69 9.31
C GLU A 277 42.87 -32.11 9.91
N GLU A 278 43.87 -32.87 9.47
CA GLU A 278 44.03 -34.32 9.40
C GLU A 278 44.32 -35.08 10.73
N ASN A 279 43.83 -36.33 10.76
CA ASN A 279 44.51 -37.58 11.16
C ASN A 279 45.04 -37.80 12.60
N VAL A 280 44.67 -38.94 13.21
CA VAL A 280 45.53 -40.04 13.74
C VAL A 280 44.66 -40.91 14.67
N GLU A 281 44.29 -42.12 14.23
CA GLU A 281 44.77 -43.43 14.75
C GLU A 281 44.00 -44.60 14.09
#